data_AF-A0A2N2DLQ0-F1
#
_entry.id   AF-A0A2N2DLQ0-F1
#
_cell.length_a   1.000
_cell.length_b   1.000
_cell.length_c   1.000
_cell.angle_alpha   90.00
_cell.angle_beta   90.00
_cell.angle_gamma   90.00
#
_symmetry.space_group_name_H-M   'P 1'
#
loop_
_entity.id
_entity.type
_entity.pdbx_description
1 polymer ?
#
loop_
_entity_poly.entity_id
_entity_poly.type
_entity_poly.pdbx_seq_one_letter_code
_entity_poly.pdbx_strand_id
1 'polypeptide(L)'
;MKKNLPFLVLFIVVALVIGGYLGYSTFKGESKQPEIRDVKVPQPQITGDDSSSNGSSQNGGKEKKEVSLQTIEETNVPNADPKSGELIVWGEVKAVDIDKRVLTVDQEMDDNSVKISPNVPVNKEAIIRNKEQVISLGQVKPGDSVGIIVTKEGHARAVLVNY
;
A
#
# COMPACT_ATOMS: atom_id res chain seq x y z
N MET A 1 37.81 45.44 -17.90
CA MET A 1 37.62 44.20 -18.68
C MET A 1 36.63 43.28 -17.96
N LYS A 2 35.35 43.25 -18.34
CA LYS A 2 34.38 42.21 -17.94
C LYS A 2 33.32 42.08 -19.05
N LYS A 3 33.54 41.20 -20.03
CA LYS A 3 32.64 41.00 -21.19
C LYS A 3 32.24 39.54 -21.45
N ASN A 4 32.44 38.61 -20.50
CA ASN A 4 32.28 37.17 -20.79
C ASN A 4 31.18 36.47 -19.97
N LEU A 5 30.32 37.23 -19.28
CA LEU A 5 29.25 36.68 -18.46
C LEU A 5 28.15 35.90 -19.23
N PRO A 6 27.78 36.22 -20.49
CA PRO A 6 26.66 35.52 -21.14
C PRO A 6 27.02 34.10 -21.61
N PHE A 7 28.31 33.79 -21.83
CA PHE A 7 28.72 32.47 -22.30
C PHE A 7 28.66 31.39 -21.20
N LEU A 8 28.94 31.75 -19.95
CA LEU A 8 28.95 30.78 -18.84
C LEU A 8 27.54 30.26 -18.51
N VAL A 9 26.54 31.13 -18.61
CA VAL A 9 25.13 30.75 -18.40
C VAL A 9 24.66 29.80 -19.51
N LEU A 10 25.07 30.04 -20.76
CA LEU A 10 24.71 29.18 -21.90
C LEU A 10 25.29 27.76 -21.74
N PHE A 11 26.54 27.63 -21.26
CA PHE A 11 27.15 26.32 -21.01
C PHE A 11 26.42 25.51 -19.93
N ILE A 12 25.92 26.16 -18.87
CA ILE A 12 25.19 25.47 -17.79
C ILE A 12 23.85 24.92 -18.30
N VAL A 13 23.12 25.69 -19.11
CA VAL A 13 21.83 25.25 -19.66
C VAL A 13 22.02 24.08 -20.63
N VAL A 14 23.04 24.12 -21.50
CA VAL A 14 23.32 23.02 -22.43
C VAL A 14 23.74 21.75 -21.69
N ALA A 15 24.54 21.85 -20.63
CA ALA A 15 24.94 20.69 -19.82
C ALA A 15 23.75 20.01 -19.13
N LEU A 16 22.79 20.78 -18.60
CA LEU A 16 21.59 20.24 -17.96
C LEU A 16 20.65 19.52 -18.95
N VAL A 17 20.50 20.05 -20.16
CA VAL A 17 19.65 19.42 -21.19
C VAL A 17 20.26 18.12 -21.70
N ILE A 18 21.58 18.08 -21.93
CA ILE A 18 22.26 16.86 -22.38
C ILE A 18 22.29 15.80 -21.26
N GLY A 19 22.60 16.19 -20.03
CA GLY A 19 22.61 15.27 -18.88
C GLY A 19 21.23 14.67 -18.57
N GLY A 20 20.16 15.48 -18.68
CA GLY A 20 18.78 15.01 -18.52
C GLY A 20 18.33 14.05 -19.62
N TYR A 21 18.77 14.25 -20.87
CA TYR A 21 18.36 13.41 -21.98
C TYR A 21 19.02 12.02 -21.97
N LEU A 22 20.30 11.93 -21.61
CA LEU A 22 21.00 10.64 -21.52
C LEU A 22 20.58 9.81 -20.29
N GLY A 23 20.25 10.45 -19.17
CA GLY A 23 19.80 9.74 -17.96
C GLY A 23 18.44 9.04 -18.12
N TYR A 24 17.58 9.53 -19.02
CA TYR A 24 16.24 8.98 -19.20
C TYR A 24 16.21 7.64 -19.98
N SER A 25 17.21 7.37 -20.82
CA SER A 25 17.24 6.14 -21.63
C SER A 25 17.74 4.90 -20.90
N THR A 26 18.38 5.02 -19.74
CA THR A 26 19.05 3.89 -19.05
C THR A 26 18.14 3.13 -18.07
N PHE A 27 16.92 3.60 -17.81
CA PHE A 27 16.02 3.01 -16.79
C PHE A 27 14.87 2.14 -17.34
N LYS A 28 14.90 1.76 -18.63
CA LYS A 28 14.04 0.67 -19.14
C LYS A 28 14.76 -0.68 -19.01
N GLY A 29 15.01 -1.10 -17.78
CA GLY A 29 15.40 -2.47 -17.48
C GLY A 29 14.16 -3.36 -17.47
N GLU A 30 14.10 -4.31 -18.40
CA GLU A 30 13.10 -5.38 -18.46
C GLU A 30 13.06 -6.16 -17.13
N SER A 31 11.93 -6.11 -16.42
CA SER A 31 11.62 -7.06 -15.37
C SER A 31 11.21 -8.40 -16.00
N LYS A 32 12.14 -9.35 -16.09
CA LYS A 32 11.80 -10.75 -16.39
C LYS A 32 10.98 -11.32 -15.23
N GLN A 33 9.73 -11.69 -15.50
CA GLN A 33 8.92 -12.50 -14.58
C GLN A 33 9.60 -13.85 -14.34
N PRO A 34 9.65 -14.34 -13.08
CA PRO A 34 10.08 -15.70 -12.82
C PRO A 34 9.04 -16.71 -13.34
N GLU A 35 9.56 -17.75 -13.99
CA GLU A 35 8.85 -18.90 -14.55
C GLU A 35 8.13 -19.68 -13.44
N ILE A 36 6.79 -19.69 -13.49
CA ILE A 36 5.94 -20.46 -12.58
C ILE A 36 6.15 -21.94 -12.90
N ARG A 37 6.79 -22.69 -11.99
CA ARG A 37 6.85 -24.15 -12.09
C ARG A 37 5.53 -24.73 -11.60
N ASP A 38 4.88 -25.51 -12.47
CA ASP A 38 3.67 -26.25 -12.17
C ASP A 38 3.86 -27.21 -10.98
N VAL A 39 3.38 -26.81 -9.81
CA VAL A 39 3.26 -27.71 -8.66
C VAL A 39 1.92 -28.44 -8.80
N LYS A 40 1.99 -29.71 -9.21
CA LYS A 40 0.84 -30.63 -9.27
C LYS A 40 0.32 -30.89 -7.85
N VAL A 41 -0.75 -30.20 -7.45
CA VAL A 41 -1.48 -30.47 -6.21
C VAL A 41 -2.33 -31.74 -6.40
N PRO A 42 -2.27 -32.74 -5.51
CA PRO A 42 -3.17 -33.89 -5.58
C PRO A 42 -4.60 -33.49 -5.22
N GLN A 43 -5.57 -33.95 -6.02
CA GLN A 43 -6.99 -33.77 -5.74
C GLN A 43 -7.42 -34.58 -4.50
N PRO A 44 -8.20 -34.00 -3.58
CA PRO A 44 -8.79 -34.75 -2.47
C PRO A 44 -9.87 -35.73 -2.99
N GLN A 45 -9.76 -36.99 -2.60
CA GLN A 45 -10.76 -38.02 -2.86
C GLN A 45 -11.96 -37.81 -1.92
N ILE A 46 -13.13 -37.56 -2.50
CA ILE A 46 -14.41 -37.53 -1.77
C ILE A 46 -15.02 -38.92 -1.90
N THR A 47 -14.98 -39.69 -0.82
CA THR A 47 -15.78 -40.91 -0.66
C THR A 47 -17.19 -40.47 -0.28
N GLY A 48 -18.14 -40.69 -1.20
CA GLY A 48 -19.56 -40.59 -0.89
C GLY A 48 -20.02 -41.84 -0.16
N ASP A 49 -21.05 -41.68 0.67
CA ASP A 49 -22.12 -42.66 0.90
C ASP A 49 -23.36 -41.92 1.48
N ASP A 50 -24.37 -41.81 0.62
CA ASP A 50 -25.77 -42.16 0.84
C ASP A 50 -26.66 -41.49 1.90
N SER A 51 -27.63 -40.75 1.34
CA SER A 51 -29.09 -40.96 1.49
C SER A 51 -29.92 -39.93 2.26
N SER A 52 -30.95 -39.44 1.53
CA SER A 52 -32.29 -39.03 1.99
C SER A 52 -32.42 -37.63 2.60
N SER A 53 -33.43 -36.79 2.35
CA SER A 53 -34.56 -36.73 1.41
C SER A 53 -35.19 -35.32 1.49
N ASN A 54 -35.88 -34.93 0.41
CA ASN A 54 -37.01 -34.00 0.28
C ASN A 54 -37.14 -32.71 1.11
N GLY A 55 -37.41 -31.60 0.41
CA GLY A 55 -38.14 -30.45 0.95
C GLY A 55 -38.03 -29.18 0.13
N SER A 56 -38.93 -28.99 -0.84
CA SER A 56 -39.14 -27.76 -1.63
C SER A 56 -39.40 -26.53 -0.75
N SER A 57 -38.97 -25.33 -1.18
CA SER A 57 -39.84 -24.18 -1.46
C SER A 57 -39.08 -22.85 -1.51
N GLN A 58 -39.55 -21.99 -2.41
CA GLN A 58 -39.13 -20.62 -2.71
C GLN A 58 -39.18 -19.70 -1.48
N ASN A 59 -38.25 -18.74 -1.34
CA ASN A 59 -38.60 -17.32 -1.29
C ASN A 59 -37.38 -16.40 -1.41
N GLY A 60 -37.57 -15.28 -2.11
CA GLY A 60 -36.58 -14.21 -2.22
C GLY A 60 -36.42 -13.42 -0.92
N GLY A 61 -35.20 -12.93 -0.69
CA GLY A 61 -34.89 -11.97 0.36
C GLY A 61 -33.52 -11.38 0.07
N LYS A 62 -33.50 -10.10 -0.31
CA LYS A 62 -32.28 -9.31 -0.43
C LYS A 62 -31.65 -9.19 0.97
N GLU A 63 -30.72 -10.05 1.31
CA GLU A 63 -29.86 -9.83 2.46
C GLU A 63 -28.73 -8.88 2.07
N LYS A 64 -28.89 -7.67 2.58
CA LYS A 64 -27.88 -6.61 2.62
C LYS A 64 -26.63 -7.23 3.24
N LYS A 65 -25.57 -7.40 2.43
CA LYS A 65 -24.25 -7.83 2.90
C LYS A 65 -23.78 -6.80 3.91
N GLU A 66 -23.99 -7.09 5.19
CA GLU A 66 -23.49 -6.32 6.31
C GLU A 66 -21.97 -6.41 6.23
N VAL A 67 -21.36 -5.33 5.75
CA VAL A 67 -19.91 -5.20 5.64
C VAL A 67 -19.39 -5.27 7.07
N SER A 68 -18.74 -6.38 7.40
CA SER A 68 -18.05 -6.57 8.66
C SER A 68 -17.06 -5.44 8.84
N LEU A 69 -17.43 -4.47 9.69
CA LEU A 69 -16.49 -3.50 10.23
C LEU A 69 -15.42 -4.34 10.93
N GLN A 70 -14.22 -4.38 10.36
CA GLN A 70 -13.08 -5.00 11.01
C GLN A 70 -12.82 -4.20 12.28
N THR A 71 -13.36 -4.68 13.39
CA THR A 71 -13.13 -4.10 14.71
C THR A 71 -11.67 -4.35 15.05
N ILE A 72 -10.84 -3.32 14.87
CA ILE A 72 -9.50 -3.28 15.43
C ILE A 72 -9.70 -3.01 16.93
N GLU A 73 -9.93 -4.07 17.71
CA GLU A 73 -10.11 -3.95 19.16
C GLU A 73 -8.81 -3.40 19.81
N GLU A 74 -9.00 -2.47 20.75
CA GLU A 74 -7.99 -1.87 21.64
C GLU A 74 -6.80 -1.17 20.96
N THR A 75 -7.11 -0.29 20.01
CA THR A 75 -6.15 0.66 19.48
C THR A 75 -6.58 2.08 19.85
N ASN A 76 -5.70 2.87 20.48
CA ASN A 76 -5.90 4.32 20.72
C ASN A 76 -6.01 5.13 19.41
N VAL A 77 -6.03 4.45 18.27
CA VAL A 77 -6.25 5.00 16.94
C VAL A 77 -7.70 4.72 16.59
N PRO A 78 -8.52 5.77 16.37
CA PRO A 78 -9.87 5.60 15.85
C PRO A 78 -9.86 4.85 14.53
N ASN A 79 -10.80 3.90 14.35
CA ASN A 79 -11.03 3.19 13.09
C ASN A 79 -11.16 4.17 11.92
N ALA A 80 -10.83 3.71 10.71
CA ALA A 80 -11.03 4.50 9.50
C ALA A 80 -12.52 4.86 9.34
N ASP A 81 -12.81 6.10 8.94
CA ASP A 81 -14.17 6.54 8.61
C ASP A 81 -14.35 6.72 7.09
N PRO A 82 -14.92 5.72 6.38
CA PRO A 82 -15.15 5.81 4.95
C PRO A 82 -16.04 6.99 4.54
N LYS A 83 -16.92 7.49 5.42
CA LYS A 83 -17.80 8.63 5.10
C LYS A 83 -17.02 9.94 5.01
N SER A 84 -15.93 10.05 5.76
CA SER A 84 -14.99 11.18 5.68
C SER A 84 -14.02 11.08 4.51
N GLY A 85 -14.03 9.95 3.78
CA GLY A 85 -13.11 9.65 2.69
C GLY A 85 -11.81 8.98 3.14
N GLU A 86 -11.79 8.42 4.36
CA GLU A 86 -10.66 7.64 4.84
C GLU A 86 -10.68 6.21 4.32
N LEU A 87 -9.49 5.67 4.10
CA LEU A 87 -9.26 4.31 3.63
C LEU A 87 -8.29 3.62 4.57
N ILE A 88 -8.54 2.34 4.85
CA ILE A 88 -7.53 1.47 5.45
C ILE A 88 -6.84 0.69 4.34
N VAL A 89 -5.50 0.67 4.39
CA VAL A 89 -4.66 0.02 3.40
C VAL A 89 -3.65 -0.87 4.11
N TRP A 90 -3.53 -2.11 3.67
CA TRP A 90 -2.57 -3.08 4.19
C TRP A 90 -1.42 -3.26 3.19
N GLY A 91 -0.23 -3.56 3.69
CA GLY A 91 0.92 -3.77 2.83
C GLY A 91 2.23 -3.97 3.58
N GLU A 92 3.32 -4.01 2.84
CA GLU A 92 4.69 -4.15 3.35
C GLU A 92 5.48 -2.86 3.10
N VAL A 93 6.21 -2.39 4.11
CA VAL A 93 7.09 -1.23 3.95
C VAL A 93 8.28 -1.59 3.07
N LYS A 94 8.51 -0.83 2.00
CA LYS A 94 9.69 -0.96 1.13
C LYS A 94 10.76 0.08 1.42
N ALA A 95 10.37 1.27 1.86
CA ALA A 95 11.32 2.32 2.26
C ALA A 95 10.67 3.30 3.25
N VAL A 96 11.52 3.98 4.03
CA VAL A 96 11.11 5.03 4.96
C VAL A 96 12.02 6.24 4.73
N ASP A 97 11.44 7.36 4.31
CA ASP A 97 12.11 8.66 4.22
C ASP A 97 11.68 9.49 5.45
N ILE A 98 12.55 9.53 6.45
CA ILE A 98 12.28 10.19 7.74
C ILE A 98 12.22 11.71 7.57
N ASP A 99 13.09 12.27 6.73
CA ASP A 99 13.21 13.72 6.52
C ASP A 99 11.96 14.27 5.82
N LYS A 100 11.47 13.55 4.80
CA LYS A 100 10.24 13.91 4.09
C LYS A 100 8.97 13.37 4.76
N ARG A 101 9.12 12.53 5.79
CA ARG A 101 8.05 11.74 6.43
C ARG A 101 7.21 11.00 5.40
N VAL A 102 7.85 10.21 4.54
CA VAL A 102 7.17 9.40 3.51
C VAL A 102 7.44 7.92 3.77
N LEU A 103 6.37 7.13 3.78
CA LEU A 103 6.43 5.68 3.82
C LEU A 103 6.21 5.13 2.41
N THR A 104 7.15 4.39 1.86
CA THR A 104 6.95 3.66 0.61
C THR A 104 6.44 2.27 0.93
N VAL A 105 5.29 1.90 0.38
CA VAL A 105 4.56 0.69 0.72
C VAL A 105 4.23 -0.09 -0.54
N ASP A 106 4.43 -1.39 -0.48
CA ASP A 106 3.87 -2.34 -1.44
C ASP A 106 2.53 -2.82 -0.91
N GLN A 107 1.46 -2.36 -1.54
CA GLN A 107 0.10 -2.57 -1.07
C GLN A 107 -0.35 -4.01 -1.33
N GLU A 108 -0.88 -4.64 -0.29
CA GLU A 108 -1.65 -5.87 -0.45
C GLU A 108 -3.01 -5.54 -1.09
N MET A 109 -3.30 -6.19 -2.21
CA MET A 109 -4.52 -5.95 -2.99
C MET A 109 -5.44 -7.15 -2.89
N ASP A 110 -6.69 -6.89 -2.49
CA ASP A 110 -7.80 -7.83 -2.59
C ASP A 110 -8.95 -7.24 -3.44
N ASP A 111 -10.05 -7.98 -3.57
CA ASP A 111 -11.22 -7.57 -4.36
C ASP A 111 -11.91 -6.29 -3.84
N ASN A 112 -11.64 -5.86 -2.61
CA ASN A 112 -12.23 -4.68 -1.97
C ASN A 112 -11.22 -3.53 -1.81
N SER A 113 -9.97 -3.73 -2.23
CA SER A 113 -8.88 -2.80 -2.02
C SER A 113 -8.92 -1.65 -3.02
N VAL A 114 -8.68 -0.43 -2.52
CA VAL A 114 -8.51 0.76 -3.35
C VAL A 114 -7.02 1.03 -3.48
N LYS A 115 -6.52 1.10 -4.72
CA LYS A 115 -5.11 1.39 -4.99
C LYS A 115 -4.78 2.83 -4.58
N ILE A 116 -3.74 2.99 -3.76
CA ILE A 116 -3.20 4.30 -3.37
C ILE A 116 -1.83 4.56 -4.00
N SER A 117 -1.30 5.77 -3.78
CA SER A 117 0.11 6.06 -4.08
C SER A 117 1.02 5.14 -3.26
N PRO A 118 2.03 4.48 -3.86
CA PRO A 118 3.01 3.70 -3.13
C PRO A 118 3.78 4.56 -2.12
N ASN A 119 3.98 5.84 -2.41
CA ASN A 119 4.60 6.80 -1.51
C ASN A 119 3.50 7.51 -0.72
N VAL A 120 3.38 7.18 0.56
CA VAL A 120 2.37 7.70 1.48
C VAL A 120 3.01 8.72 2.42
N PRO A 121 2.68 10.02 2.28
CA PRO A 121 3.10 11.03 3.24
C PRO A 121 2.47 10.76 4.62
N VAL A 122 3.27 10.80 5.67
CA VAL A 122 2.84 10.57 7.05
C VAL A 122 2.64 11.90 7.75
N ASN A 123 1.41 12.16 8.19
CA ASN A 123 1.06 13.39 8.89
C ASN A 123 1.98 13.57 10.13
N LYS A 124 2.28 14.82 10.49
CA LYS A 124 3.06 15.14 11.69
C LYS A 124 2.36 14.67 12.96
N GLU A 125 1.04 14.72 12.96
CA GLU A 125 0.17 14.29 14.06
C GLU A 125 -0.22 12.81 13.96
N ALA A 126 0.33 12.07 12.99
CA ALA A 126 -0.01 10.67 12.79
C ALA A 126 0.39 9.82 14.00
N ILE A 127 -0.50 8.93 14.41
CA ILE A 127 -0.22 7.95 15.45
C ILE A 127 0.39 6.71 14.80
N ILE A 128 1.64 6.42 15.12
CA ILE A 128 2.36 5.24 14.64
C ILE A 128 2.51 4.29 15.82
N ARG A 129 2.07 3.03 15.71
CA ARG A 129 2.16 2.08 16.83
C ARG A 129 2.38 0.66 16.34
N ASN A 130 3.04 -0.13 17.17
CA ASN A 130 3.04 -1.58 17.08
C ASN A 130 2.10 -2.15 18.17
N LYS A 131 2.01 -3.49 18.27
CA LYS A 131 1.18 -4.18 19.28
C LYS A 131 1.42 -3.73 20.72
N GLU A 132 2.62 -3.27 21.03
CA GLU A 132 3.06 -2.99 22.41
C GLU A 132 2.93 -1.52 22.78
N GLN A 133 3.23 -0.60 21.85
CA GLN A 133 3.36 0.82 22.16
C GLN A 133 3.27 1.74 20.92
N VAL A 134 3.09 3.03 21.19
CA VAL A 134 3.27 4.10 20.20
C VAL A 134 4.77 4.26 19.92
N ILE A 135 5.13 4.28 18.64
CA ILE A 135 6.51 4.40 18.16
C ILE A 135 6.66 5.62 17.26
N SER A 136 7.90 5.97 16.95
CA SER A 136 8.22 7.01 15.97
C SER A 136 8.37 6.43 14.56
N LEU A 137 8.23 7.28 13.53
CA LEU A 137 8.41 6.87 12.14
C LEU A 137 9.79 6.24 11.88
N GLY A 138 10.84 6.73 12.57
CA GLY A 138 12.20 6.19 12.43
C GLY A 138 12.40 4.78 13.00
N GLN A 139 11.40 4.25 13.72
CA GLN A 139 11.43 2.87 14.21
C GLN A 139 10.78 1.89 13.23
N VAL A 140 10.05 2.39 12.22
CA VAL A 140 9.48 1.58 11.14
C VAL A 140 10.60 1.21 10.16
N LYS A 141 10.64 -0.04 9.74
CA LYS A 141 11.71 -0.58 8.90
C LYS A 141 11.15 -1.18 7.60
N PRO A 142 11.94 -1.17 6.52
CA PRO A 142 11.64 -1.99 5.35
C PRO A 142 11.44 -3.46 5.74
N GLY A 143 10.41 -4.09 5.20
CA GLY A 143 9.98 -5.45 5.52
C GLY A 143 8.91 -5.54 6.62
N ASP A 144 8.61 -4.45 7.34
CA ASP A 144 7.49 -4.44 8.29
C ASP A 144 6.14 -4.53 7.55
N SER A 145 5.23 -5.34 8.09
CA SER A 145 3.83 -5.36 7.64
C SER A 145 3.08 -4.20 8.30
N VAL A 146 2.31 -3.46 7.53
CA VAL A 146 1.65 -2.24 7.98
C VAL A 146 0.19 -2.15 7.55
N GLY A 147 -0.65 -1.70 8.49
CA GLY A 147 -1.99 -1.16 8.22
C GLY A 147 -1.95 0.36 8.31
N ILE A 148 -2.43 1.05 7.29
CA ILE A 148 -2.34 2.50 7.17
C ILE A 148 -3.72 3.07 7.01
N ILE A 149 -4.08 4.02 7.85
CA ILE A 149 -5.29 4.81 7.66
C ILE A 149 -4.92 6.09 6.91
N VAL A 150 -5.35 6.14 5.66
CA VAL A 150 -5.09 7.23 4.72
C VAL A 150 -6.30 8.15 4.66
N THR A 151 -6.08 9.45 4.82
CA THR A 151 -7.13 10.47 4.70
C THR A 151 -7.50 10.72 3.24
N LYS A 152 -8.61 11.43 3.00
CA LYS A 152 -9.03 11.81 1.64
C LYS A 152 -7.95 12.62 0.87
N GLU A 153 -7.06 13.29 1.59
CA GLU A 153 -5.91 14.02 1.03
C GLU A 153 -4.72 13.12 0.70
N GLY A 154 -4.81 11.80 0.93
CA GLY A 154 -3.74 10.85 0.65
C GLY A 154 -2.64 10.79 1.72
N HIS A 155 -2.87 11.36 2.91
CA HIS A 155 -1.89 11.36 4.00
C HIS A 155 -2.22 10.27 5.02
N ALA A 156 -1.22 9.59 5.55
CA ALA A 156 -1.42 8.68 6.67
C ALA A 156 -1.68 9.47 7.96
N ARG A 157 -2.83 9.25 8.59
CA ARG A 157 -3.11 9.72 9.97
C ARG A 157 -2.78 8.68 11.02
N ALA A 158 -2.65 7.42 10.62
CA ALA A 158 -2.19 6.36 11.50
C ALA A 158 -1.45 5.27 10.71
N VAL A 159 -0.48 4.65 11.38
CA VAL A 159 0.29 3.51 10.86
C VAL A 159 0.37 2.46 11.96
N LEU A 160 -0.17 1.29 11.68
CA LEU A 160 -0.21 0.12 12.53
C LEU A 160 0.87 -0.85 12.04
N VAL A 161 1.89 -1.11 12.85
CA VAL A 161 3.08 -1.87 12.45
C VAL A 161 3.04 -3.27 13.08
N ASN A 162 3.16 -4.29 12.23
CA ASN A 162 3.21 -5.71 12.58
C ASN A 162 2.02 -6.17 13.46
N TYR A 163 0.79 -5.85 13.01
CA TYR A 163 -0.48 -6.24 13.64
C TYR A 163 -0.94 -7.65 13.25
#